data_AF-A0A284RIH5-F1
#
_entry.id   AF-A0A284RIH5-F1
#
_cell.length_a   1.000
_cell.length_b   1.000
_cell.length_c   1.000
_cell.angle_alpha   90.00
_cell.angle_beta   90.00
_cell.angle_gamma   90.00
#
_symmetry.space_group_name_H-M   'P 1'
#
loop_
_entity.id
_entity.type
_entity.pdbx_description
1 polymer ?
#
loop_
_entity_poly.entity_id
_entity_poly.type
_entity_poly.pdbx_seq_one_letter_code
_entity_poly.pdbx_strand_id
1 'polypeptide(L)'
;MKRGFLNSNNPSKSTVAPAKDKEITPRPTTTAYVFPDIPTEYSMYPCSPEIALKQMFKAQMRCMSIPLPSPYTNELSSLCVAPSETRTALFAMDDFPAPLETPFYTTYTIRDVPGAGKGMFAAKDLAPGDLILRERPVVVIPEVIPTVNGDASRASQFIALAVQNVPPKEKEAFLQLHDCKKFPDKVKGIIDTNAMNIGRLPGSFEGCFAGVALGLSRINHSCAPNTICTWHTPSFTFNITAFKPIKAGEQIFISYLTQNEILKPRAARIKSLQDKYAFICKCSSCSLPKKESKSSDGRRAFLLAVQEKLGSSGNELEAWIKDRTLPDDHVIKRSSLVMETMEREGVFNYGLWRYYHAMVCKAHCALKNELQAREGAEKIVVGMLAKHTTDGGWSKVVARPQESNWWGLRA
;
A
#
# COMPACT_ATOMS: atom_id res chain seq x y z
N MET A 1 9.93 22.94 12.52
CA MET A 1 9.58 21.68 13.20
C MET A 1 9.45 20.58 12.15
N LYS A 2 10.12 19.45 12.38
CA LYS A 2 10.43 18.40 11.40
C LYS A 2 9.14 17.77 10.83
N ARG A 3 8.93 17.92 9.52
CA ARG A 3 7.82 17.33 8.74
C ARG A 3 8.23 15.91 8.36
N GLY A 4 7.46 14.91 8.77
CA GLY A 4 7.80 13.51 8.55
C GLY A 4 6.67 12.82 7.79
N PHE A 5 6.92 12.52 6.51
CA PHE A 5 6.24 11.44 5.81
C PHE A 5 7.10 10.77 4.75
N LEU A 6 8.00 11.52 4.11
CA LEU A 6 9.08 10.99 3.29
C LEU A 6 10.24 11.97 3.44
N ASN A 7 11.20 11.67 4.32
CA ASN A 7 12.47 12.39 4.30
C ASN A 7 13.28 11.85 3.13
N SER A 8 13.64 12.71 2.19
CA SER A 8 14.66 12.41 1.18
C SER A 8 16.03 12.36 1.88
N ASN A 9 16.40 11.21 2.44
CA ASN A 9 17.79 10.94 2.77
C ASN A 9 18.47 10.37 1.51
N ASN A 10 19.29 11.20 0.88
CA ASN A 10 20.19 10.83 -0.22
C ASN A 10 21.06 9.61 0.16
N PRO A 11 21.20 8.59 -0.71
CA PRO A 11 22.37 7.73 -0.68
C PRO A 11 23.54 8.41 -1.42
N SER A 12 24.71 8.36 -0.78
CA SER A 12 26.08 8.59 -1.26
C SER A 12 26.28 9.19 -2.68
N LYS A 13 26.94 10.35 -2.73
CA LYS A 13 27.59 10.88 -3.95
C LYS A 13 28.59 9.87 -4.49
N SER A 14 28.23 9.20 -5.59
CA SER A 14 29.18 8.59 -6.51
C SER A 14 29.71 9.68 -7.43
N THR A 15 31.00 9.98 -7.35
CA THR A 15 31.69 10.90 -8.27
C THR A 15 31.87 10.20 -9.61
N VAL A 16 31.03 10.54 -10.59
CA VAL A 16 31.25 10.20 -12.00
C VAL A 16 32.05 11.32 -12.65
N ALA A 17 33.17 10.96 -13.28
CA ALA A 17 34.07 11.87 -14.00
C ALA A 17 33.36 12.60 -15.16
N PRO A 18 33.80 13.82 -15.54
CA PRO A 18 33.13 14.59 -16.57
C PRO A 18 33.29 13.95 -17.95
N ALA A 19 32.16 13.65 -18.60
CA ALA A 19 32.14 13.27 -20.00
C ALA A 19 32.49 14.48 -20.88
N LYS A 20 33.41 14.28 -21.83
CA LYS A 20 33.86 15.28 -22.80
C LYS A 20 32.70 15.75 -23.67
N ASP A 21 32.61 17.07 -23.85
CA ASP A 21 31.68 17.74 -24.76
C ASP A 21 31.77 17.18 -26.18
N LYS A 22 30.66 16.65 -26.68
CA LYS A 22 30.45 16.47 -28.12
C LYS A 22 29.44 17.51 -28.57
N GLU A 23 29.83 18.31 -29.56
CA GLU A 23 28.98 19.29 -30.23
C GLU A 23 27.63 18.67 -30.61
N ILE A 24 26.56 19.27 -30.09
CA ILE A 24 25.18 18.91 -30.40
C ILE A 24 24.75 19.71 -31.62
N THR A 25 24.52 19.03 -32.74
CA THR A 25 23.84 19.62 -33.90
C THR A 25 22.37 19.90 -33.55
N PRO A 26 21.76 21.01 -34.04
CA PRO A 26 20.40 21.36 -33.69
C PRO A 26 19.42 20.36 -34.31
N ARG A 27 18.62 19.68 -33.47
CA ARG A 27 17.49 18.86 -33.94
C ARG A 27 16.30 19.74 -34.35
N PRO A 28 15.50 19.30 -35.33
CA PRO A 28 14.41 20.08 -35.89
C PRO A 28 13.28 20.29 -34.87
N THR A 29 12.61 21.42 -35.05
CA THR A 29 11.50 21.98 -34.25
C THR A 29 10.34 21.03 -34.00
N THR A 30 10.10 20.81 -32.71
CA THR A 30 8.79 20.82 -32.01
C THR A 30 7.61 20.08 -32.67
N THR A 31 7.50 18.78 -32.40
CA THR A 31 6.18 18.25 -32.02
C THR A 31 5.79 18.88 -30.69
N ALA A 32 4.59 19.48 -30.61
CA ALA A 32 4.08 20.05 -29.36
C ALA A 32 4.14 18.98 -28.27
N TYR A 33 4.89 19.28 -27.20
CA TYR A 33 5.09 18.36 -26.08
C TYR A 33 3.75 18.20 -25.35
N VAL A 34 3.13 17.03 -25.45
CA VAL A 34 1.87 16.75 -24.75
C VAL A 34 2.20 16.22 -23.36
N PHE A 35 1.85 16.98 -22.33
CA PHE A 35 1.87 16.47 -20.95
C PHE A 35 0.90 15.28 -20.85
N PRO A 36 1.33 14.13 -20.28
CA PRO A 36 0.40 13.05 -20.06
C PRO A 36 -0.68 13.54 -19.09
N ASP A 37 -1.93 13.15 -19.33
CA ASP A 37 -2.97 13.31 -18.32
C ASP A 37 -2.52 12.57 -17.07
N ILE A 38 -2.18 13.31 -16.02
CA ILE A 38 -1.87 12.73 -14.72
C ILE A 38 -3.21 12.49 -14.03
N PRO A 39 -3.71 11.24 -13.99
CA PRO A 39 -5.00 10.95 -13.41
C PRO A 39 -5.02 11.36 -11.94
N THR A 40 -5.89 12.32 -11.61
CA THR A 40 -6.32 12.61 -10.23
C THR A 40 -7.10 11.44 -9.65
N GLU A 41 -7.79 10.71 -10.52
CA GLU A 41 -8.54 9.51 -10.20
C GLU A 41 -7.74 8.28 -10.61
N TYR A 42 -7.17 7.59 -9.63
CA TYR A 42 -6.95 6.17 -9.83
C TYR A 42 -8.24 5.49 -9.41
N SER A 43 -8.90 4.84 -10.36
CA SER A 43 -9.74 3.72 -10.03
C SER A 43 -8.83 2.74 -9.29
N MET A 44 -8.88 2.73 -7.95
CA MET A 44 -8.67 1.49 -7.24
C MET A 44 -9.70 0.59 -7.88
N TYR A 45 -9.35 -0.15 -8.93
CA TYR A 45 -10.30 -0.91 -9.74
C TYR A 45 -11.26 -1.57 -8.77
N PRO A 46 -12.49 -1.04 -8.63
CA PRO A 46 -13.26 -1.39 -7.45
C PRO A 46 -13.53 -2.87 -7.63
N CYS A 47 -12.96 -3.69 -6.74
CA CYS A 47 -13.29 -5.09 -6.69
C CYS A 47 -14.78 -5.12 -6.44
N SER A 48 -15.56 -5.48 -7.46
CA SER A 48 -16.98 -5.70 -7.30
C SER A 48 -17.14 -7.14 -6.83
N PRO A 49 -17.52 -7.38 -5.56
CA PRO A 49 -17.68 -8.74 -5.06
C PRO A 49 -18.69 -9.52 -5.92
N GLU A 50 -19.71 -8.84 -6.45
CA GLU A 50 -20.70 -9.43 -7.33
C GLU A 50 -20.12 -9.84 -8.70
N ILE A 51 -19.33 -8.99 -9.34
CA ILE A 51 -18.70 -9.32 -10.64
C ILE A 51 -17.66 -10.41 -10.43
N ALA A 52 -16.83 -10.29 -9.38
CA ALA A 52 -15.84 -11.28 -9.02
C ALA A 52 -16.50 -12.65 -8.81
N LEU A 53 -17.59 -12.73 -8.05
CA LEU A 53 -18.32 -13.98 -7.82
C LEU A 53 -18.85 -14.58 -9.13
N LYS A 54 -19.46 -13.77 -10.01
CA LYS A 54 -19.93 -14.22 -11.33
C LYS A 54 -18.80 -14.73 -12.22
N GLN A 55 -17.64 -14.08 -12.19
CA GLN A 55 -16.46 -14.52 -12.93
C GLN A 55 -15.87 -15.81 -12.36
N MET A 56 -15.85 -15.99 -11.03
CA MET A 56 -15.32 -17.19 -10.40
C MET A 56 -16.08 -18.47 -10.76
N PHE A 57 -17.41 -18.39 -10.93
CA PHE A 57 -18.19 -19.54 -11.39
C PHE A 57 -17.87 -19.96 -12.83
N LYS A 58 -17.28 -19.06 -13.64
CA LYS A 58 -16.91 -19.30 -15.04
C LYS A 58 -15.42 -19.57 -15.22
N ALA A 59 -14.59 -19.05 -14.32
CA ALA A 59 -13.15 -19.09 -14.42
C ALA A 59 -12.60 -20.47 -14.03
N GLN A 60 -11.69 -21.00 -14.85
CA GLN A 60 -10.90 -22.17 -14.47
C GLN A 60 -9.78 -21.76 -13.52
N MET A 61 -10.05 -21.84 -12.21
CA MET A 61 -9.06 -21.58 -11.17
C MET A 61 -7.94 -22.61 -11.22
N ARG A 62 -6.68 -22.15 -11.17
CA ARG A 62 -5.50 -23.01 -11.11
C ARG A 62 -4.63 -22.66 -9.92
N CYS A 63 -4.13 -23.69 -9.28
CA CYS A 63 -3.03 -23.60 -8.34
C CYS A 63 -1.72 -23.57 -9.15
N MET A 64 -0.86 -22.58 -8.92
CA MET A 64 0.39 -22.42 -9.63
C MET A 64 1.52 -22.00 -8.69
N SER A 65 2.72 -22.51 -8.94
CA SER A 65 3.93 -21.96 -8.35
C SER A 65 4.38 -20.75 -9.16
N ILE A 66 4.68 -19.65 -8.48
CA ILE A 66 5.33 -18.48 -9.07
C ILE A 66 6.83 -18.78 -9.19
N PRO A 67 7.40 -18.83 -10.41
CA PRO A 67 8.79 -19.24 -10.61
C PRO A 67 9.76 -18.25 -9.96
N LEU A 68 10.93 -18.72 -9.51
CA LEU A 68 11.99 -17.84 -9.02
C LEU A 68 12.96 -17.50 -10.15
N PRO A 69 13.42 -16.25 -10.28
CA PRO A 69 14.41 -15.88 -11.28
C PRO A 69 15.75 -16.56 -10.94
N SER A 70 16.42 -17.16 -11.93
CA SER A 70 17.79 -17.65 -11.76
C SER A 70 18.76 -16.47 -11.52
N PRO A 71 19.74 -16.56 -10.61
CA PRO A 71 20.15 -17.71 -9.79
C PRO A 71 19.48 -17.78 -8.40
N TYR A 72 18.43 -17.02 -8.14
CA TYR A 72 17.81 -16.83 -6.82
C TYR A 72 16.87 -17.99 -6.40
N THR A 73 17.39 -19.22 -6.44
CA THR A 73 16.63 -20.44 -6.09
C THR A 73 16.42 -20.64 -4.59
N ASN A 74 17.14 -19.89 -3.76
CA ASN A 74 17.05 -19.99 -2.29
C ASN A 74 15.88 -19.19 -1.70
N GLU A 75 15.14 -18.45 -2.53
CA GLU A 75 13.99 -17.65 -2.08
C GLU A 75 12.73 -18.52 -1.91
N LEU A 76 11.76 -18.03 -1.14
CA LEU A 76 10.45 -18.69 -1.06
C LEU A 76 9.72 -18.51 -2.40
N SER A 77 9.31 -19.64 -3.00
CA SER A 77 8.41 -19.68 -4.15
C SER A 77 6.95 -19.57 -3.69
N SER A 78 6.23 -18.55 -4.16
CA SER A 78 4.82 -18.36 -3.80
C SER A 78 3.92 -19.36 -4.51
N LEU A 79 2.98 -19.95 -3.78
CA LEU A 79 1.86 -20.64 -4.38
C LEU A 79 0.71 -19.64 -4.63
N CYS A 80 0.20 -19.56 -5.84
CA CYS A 80 -0.89 -18.66 -6.21
C CYS A 80 -2.08 -19.46 -6.74
N VAL A 81 -3.27 -19.10 -6.29
CA VAL A 81 -4.53 -19.66 -6.76
C VAL A 81 -5.26 -18.56 -7.52
N ALA A 82 -5.29 -18.67 -8.85
CA ALA A 82 -5.84 -17.62 -9.71
C ALA A 82 -6.42 -18.21 -11.01
N PRO A 83 -7.27 -17.46 -11.73
CA PRO A 83 -7.66 -17.80 -13.10
C PRO A 83 -6.45 -17.94 -14.03
N SER A 84 -6.59 -18.72 -15.09
CA SER A 84 -5.49 -18.98 -16.05
C SER A 84 -5.05 -17.70 -16.75
N GLU A 85 -5.96 -16.77 -16.99
CA GLU A 85 -5.71 -15.46 -17.60
C GLU A 85 -4.84 -14.57 -16.70
N THR A 86 -5.01 -14.66 -15.37
CA THR A 86 -4.17 -13.94 -14.41
C THR A 86 -2.74 -14.46 -14.44
N ARG A 87 -2.54 -15.79 -14.57
CA ARG A 87 -1.21 -16.37 -14.77
C ARG A 87 -0.54 -15.82 -16.03
N THR A 88 -1.25 -15.89 -17.16
CA THR A 88 -0.72 -15.43 -18.45
C THR A 88 -0.33 -13.95 -18.37
N ALA A 89 -1.17 -13.11 -17.77
CA ALA A 89 -0.89 -11.69 -17.62
C ALA A 89 0.31 -11.42 -16.69
N LEU A 90 0.43 -12.12 -15.57
CA LEU A 90 1.59 -12.01 -14.68
C LEU A 90 2.89 -12.42 -15.38
N PHE A 91 2.88 -13.54 -16.11
CA PHE A 91 4.08 -14.08 -16.75
C PHE A 91 4.47 -13.34 -18.04
N ALA A 92 3.57 -12.52 -18.57
CA ALA A 92 3.85 -11.61 -19.68
C ALA A 92 4.46 -10.26 -19.22
N MET A 93 4.54 -10.01 -17.91
CA MET A 93 5.22 -8.82 -17.39
C MET A 93 6.73 -8.97 -17.55
N ASP A 94 7.38 -7.91 -18.00
CA ASP A 94 8.84 -7.85 -18.09
C ASP A 94 9.47 -8.11 -16.71
N ASP A 95 10.51 -8.93 -16.68
CA ASP A 95 11.28 -9.33 -15.50
C ASP A 95 10.44 -9.94 -14.35
N PHE A 96 9.28 -10.55 -14.63
CA PHE A 96 8.45 -11.16 -13.59
C PHE A 96 8.84 -12.62 -13.24
N PRO A 97 8.88 -12.98 -11.94
CA PRO A 97 8.91 -12.05 -10.82
C PRO A 97 10.31 -11.45 -10.65
N ALA A 98 10.36 -10.16 -10.35
CA ALA A 98 11.61 -9.47 -10.15
C ALA A 98 12.38 -10.09 -8.98
N PRO A 99 13.71 -10.25 -9.09
CA PRO A 99 14.54 -10.80 -8.02
C PRO A 99 14.50 -9.92 -6.78
N LEU A 100 14.63 -10.53 -5.59
CA LEU A 100 14.85 -9.75 -4.38
C LEU A 100 16.34 -9.47 -4.30
N GLU A 101 16.75 -8.26 -4.70
CA GLU A 101 18.14 -7.83 -4.55
C GLU A 101 18.60 -8.11 -3.10
N THR A 102 19.57 -9.00 -2.90
CA THR A 102 20.14 -9.33 -1.57
C THR A 102 21.60 -8.86 -1.49
N PRO A 103 22.12 -8.55 -0.29
CA PRO A 103 21.56 -8.85 1.02
C PRO A 103 20.99 -7.61 1.71
N PHE A 104 19.67 -7.59 1.91
CA PHE A 104 19.09 -6.78 2.98
C PHE A 104 19.49 -7.43 4.30
N TYR A 105 20.35 -6.78 5.07
CA TYR A 105 20.56 -7.14 6.47
C TYR A 105 19.21 -7.09 7.19
N THR A 106 18.89 -8.14 7.94
CA THR A 106 17.63 -8.20 8.68
C THR A 106 17.56 -7.00 9.63
N THR A 107 16.60 -6.12 9.41
CA THR A 107 16.41 -4.88 10.21
C THR A 107 15.46 -5.08 11.38
N TYR A 108 15.05 -6.33 11.64
CA TYR A 108 14.09 -6.69 12.67
C TYR A 108 14.46 -8.00 13.38
N THR A 109 13.83 -8.23 14.53
CA THR A 109 13.85 -9.50 15.27
C THR A 109 12.41 -9.90 15.58
N ILE A 110 12.14 -11.21 15.65
CA ILE A 110 10.86 -11.74 16.13
C ILE A 110 11.05 -12.21 17.58
N ARG A 111 10.21 -11.73 18.49
CA ARG A 111 10.26 -12.07 19.92
C ARG A 111 8.87 -12.42 20.43
N ASP A 112 8.79 -13.15 21.54
CA ASP A 112 7.53 -13.40 22.21
C ASP A 112 7.02 -12.11 22.89
N VAL A 113 5.70 -11.92 22.83
CA VAL A 113 4.98 -10.77 23.41
C VAL A 113 3.92 -11.33 24.35
N PRO A 114 4.03 -11.08 25.67
CA PRO A 114 3.05 -11.56 26.65
C PRO A 114 1.62 -11.19 26.24
N GLY A 115 0.75 -12.20 26.10
CA GLY A 115 -0.65 -12.03 25.71
C GLY A 115 -0.92 -11.74 24.23
N ALA A 116 0.10 -11.63 23.37
CA ALA A 116 -0.03 -11.42 21.93
C ALA A 116 0.72 -12.45 21.07
N GLY A 117 1.33 -13.48 21.68
CA GLY A 117 2.07 -14.50 20.97
C GLY A 117 3.44 -13.98 20.54
N LYS A 118 3.63 -13.70 19.25
CA LYS A 118 4.89 -13.17 18.71
C LYS A 118 4.72 -11.72 18.25
N GLY A 119 5.82 -11.00 18.18
CA GLY A 119 5.87 -9.64 17.65
C GLY A 119 7.16 -9.39 16.88
N MET A 120 7.09 -8.49 15.91
CA MET A 120 8.25 -7.99 15.18
C MET A 120 8.77 -6.72 15.86
N PHE A 121 10.08 -6.61 15.98
CA PHE A 121 10.74 -5.46 16.62
C PHE A 121 11.92 -4.97 15.80
N ALA A 122 12.14 -3.67 15.78
CA ALA A 122 13.27 -3.07 15.07
C ALA A 122 14.61 -3.52 15.69
N ALA A 123 15.54 -3.98 14.86
CA ALA A 123 16.89 -4.36 15.29
C ALA A 123 17.85 -3.16 15.37
N LYS A 124 17.47 -2.04 14.75
CA LYS A 124 18.20 -0.76 14.73
C LYS A 124 17.20 0.39 14.67
N ASP A 125 17.69 1.62 14.79
CA ASP A 125 16.89 2.80 14.50
C ASP A 125 16.49 2.82 13.01
N LEU A 126 15.21 3.06 12.74
CA LEU A 126 14.62 3.14 11.40
C LEU A 126 14.05 4.54 11.17
N ALA A 127 14.38 5.12 10.02
CA ALA A 127 13.82 6.38 9.55
C ALA A 127 12.56 6.14 8.71
N PRO A 128 11.62 7.10 8.63
CA PRO A 128 10.52 7.04 7.66
C PRO A 128 11.05 6.79 6.24
N GLY A 129 10.49 5.80 5.54
CA GLY A 129 10.92 5.35 4.22
C GLY A 129 11.82 4.11 4.24
N ASP A 130 12.40 3.72 5.37
CA ASP A 130 13.24 2.53 5.45
C ASP A 130 12.43 1.25 5.18
N LEU A 131 12.94 0.41 4.28
CA LEU A 131 12.39 -0.92 4.03
C LEU A 131 12.78 -1.86 5.18
N ILE A 132 11.76 -2.48 5.80
CA ILE A 132 11.91 -3.36 6.96
C ILE A 132 11.84 -4.82 6.53
N LEU A 133 10.81 -5.16 5.75
CA LEU A 133 10.56 -6.51 5.27
C LEU A 133 10.13 -6.43 3.81
N ARG A 134 10.71 -7.27 2.97
CA ARG A 134 10.22 -7.59 1.63
C ARG A 134 10.10 -9.09 1.54
N GLU A 135 8.86 -9.58 1.44
CA GLU A 135 8.57 -11.00 1.58
C GLU A 135 7.58 -11.47 0.51
N ARG A 136 7.89 -12.58 -0.15
CA ARG A 136 6.93 -13.28 -0.99
C ARG A 136 5.96 -14.07 -0.12
N PRO A 137 4.64 -13.99 -0.37
CA PRO A 137 3.68 -14.79 0.38
C PRO A 137 3.87 -16.29 0.10
N VAL A 138 3.67 -17.13 1.12
CA VAL A 138 3.67 -18.59 0.95
C VAL A 138 2.47 -19.05 0.13
N VAL A 139 1.32 -18.39 0.31
CA VAL A 139 0.09 -18.66 -0.44
C VAL A 139 -0.63 -17.37 -0.79
N VAL A 140 -1.16 -17.29 -2.00
CA VAL A 140 -2.05 -16.24 -2.52
C VAL A 140 -3.34 -16.86 -3.01
N ILE A 141 -4.47 -16.32 -2.57
CA ILE A 141 -5.81 -16.81 -2.91
C ILE A 141 -6.76 -15.64 -3.22
N PRO A 142 -7.87 -15.88 -3.94
CA PRO A 142 -8.94 -14.89 -4.05
C PRO A 142 -9.60 -14.65 -2.68
N GLU A 143 -9.98 -13.39 -2.39
CA GLU A 143 -10.65 -13.05 -1.12
C GLU A 143 -12.08 -13.59 -1.04
N VAL A 144 -12.76 -13.62 -2.18
CA VAL A 144 -14.07 -14.25 -2.32
C VAL A 144 -13.82 -15.62 -2.91
N ILE A 145 -14.36 -16.68 -2.31
CA ILE A 145 -14.35 -18.02 -2.88
C ILE A 145 -15.79 -18.53 -2.90
N PRO A 146 -16.32 -18.94 -4.06
CA PRO A 146 -17.71 -19.36 -4.18
C PRO A 146 -17.97 -20.61 -3.35
N THR A 147 -19.08 -20.60 -2.61
CA THR A 147 -19.68 -21.78 -1.98
C THR A 147 -20.68 -22.41 -2.95
N VAL A 148 -20.74 -23.73 -3.05
CA VAL A 148 -21.76 -24.43 -3.85
C VAL A 148 -22.93 -24.75 -2.94
N ASN A 149 -24.13 -24.20 -3.21
CA ASN A 149 -25.32 -24.35 -2.35
C ASN A 149 -25.10 -23.97 -0.87
N GLY A 150 -24.25 -22.97 -0.62
CA GLY A 150 -23.87 -22.56 0.74
C GLY A 150 -22.85 -23.49 1.42
N ASP A 151 -22.42 -24.57 0.75
CA ASP A 151 -21.39 -25.46 1.26
C ASP A 151 -19.98 -24.85 1.08
N ALA A 152 -19.39 -24.44 2.20
CA ALA A 152 -18.02 -23.94 2.28
C ALA A 152 -16.96 -25.05 2.29
N SER A 153 -17.35 -26.33 2.31
CA SER A 153 -16.44 -27.48 2.35
C SER A 153 -15.55 -27.53 1.11
N ARG A 154 -16.09 -27.28 -0.09
CA ARG A 154 -15.32 -27.27 -1.34
C ARG A 154 -14.31 -26.13 -1.39
N ALA A 155 -14.70 -24.93 -0.94
CA ALA A 155 -13.79 -23.79 -0.82
C ALA A 155 -12.62 -24.11 0.13
N SER A 156 -12.94 -24.72 1.29
CA SER A 156 -11.95 -25.12 2.30
C SER A 156 -11.03 -26.24 1.77
N GLN A 157 -11.58 -27.26 1.10
CA GLN A 157 -10.82 -28.33 0.47
C GLN A 157 -9.87 -27.81 -0.61
N PHE A 158 -10.30 -26.83 -1.40
CA PHE A 158 -9.48 -26.23 -2.45
C PHE A 158 -8.28 -25.46 -1.88
N ILE A 159 -8.50 -24.69 -0.81
CA ILE A 159 -7.44 -23.98 -0.09
C ILE A 159 -6.49 -24.98 0.59
N ALA A 160 -7.04 -26.02 1.23
CA ALA A 160 -6.25 -27.06 1.87
C ALA A 160 -5.36 -27.79 0.86
N LEU A 161 -5.90 -28.11 -0.33
CA LEU A 161 -5.13 -28.72 -1.42
C LEU A 161 -4.03 -27.79 -1.94
N ALA A 162 -4.30 -26.48 -2.03
CA ALA A 162 -3.26 -25.51 -2.38
C ALA A 162 -2.11 -25.58 -1.35
N VAL A 163 -2.41 -25.47 -0.05
CA VAL A 163 -1.40 -25.54 1.00
C VAL A 163 -0.67 -26.89 1.07
N GLN A 164 -1.27 -28.00 0.60
CA GLN A 164 -0.58 -29.27 0.48
C GLN A 164 0.60 -29.25 -0.50
N ASN A 165 0.56 -28.38 -1.51
CA ASN A 165 1.61 -28.23 -2.53
C ASN A 165 2.69 -27.20 -2.14
N VAL A 166 2.58 -26.57 -0.97
CA VAL A 166 3.64 -25.73 -0.42
C VAL A 166 4.83 -26.64 -0.03
N PRO A 167 6.09 -26.24 -0.31
CA PRO A 167 7.24 -27.06 0.06
C PRO A 167 7.29 -27.35 1.57
N PRO A 168 7.83 -28.51 2.01
CA PRO A 168 7.65 -29.01 3.38
C PRO A 168 8.06 -28.03 4.48
N LYS A 169 9.19 -27.33 4.31
CA LYS A 169 9.73 -26.38 5.28
C LYS A 169 8.80 -25.18 5.46
N GLU A 170 8.34 -24.59 4.37
CA GLU A 170 7.43 -23.44 4.36
C GLU A 170 6.04 -23.84 4.87
N LYS A 171 5.59 -25.06 4.56
CA LYS A 171 4.34 -25.62 5.07
C LYS A 171 4.38 -25.81 6.58
N GLU A 172 5.48 -26.33 7.12
CA GLU A 172 5.67 -26.44 8.57
C GLU A 172 5.61 -25.06 9.24
N ALA A 173 6.33 -24.08 8.70
CA ALA A 173 6.32 -22.71 9.21
C ALA A 173 4.91 -22.06 9.14
N PHE A 174 4.17 -22.31 8.05
CA PHE A 174 2.79 -21.87 7.88
C PHE A 174 1.86 -22.46 8.95
N LEU A 175 1.99 -23.76 9.27
CA LEU A 175 1.15 -24.45 10.27
C LEU A 175 1.43 -24.00 11.72
N GLN A 176 2.51 -23.24 11.94
CA GLN A 176 2.86 -22.57 13.20
C GLN A 176 2.41 -21.10 13.28
N LEU A 177 1.69 -20.60 12.26
CA LEU A 177 1.05 -19.29 12.33
C LEU A 177 -0.13 -19.31 13.31
N HIS A 178 -0.52 -18.14 13.79
CA HIS A 178 -1.62 -18.02 14.74
C HIS A 178 -2.96 -18.32 14.06
N ASP A 179 -3.83 -19.07 14.73
CA ASP A 179 -5.22 -19.29 14.31
C ASP A 179 -6.15 -18.84 15.42
N CYS A 180 -6.79 -17.68 15.23
CA CYS A 180 -7.77 -17.15 16.16
C CYS A 180 -9.20 -17.62 15.84
N LYS A 181 -9.44 -18.19 14.65
CA LYS A 181 -10.77 -18.59 14.18
C LYS A 181 -11.18 -19.94 14.75
N LYS A 182 -10.22 -20.85 14.95
CA LYS A 182 -10.43 -22.19 15.51
C LYS A 182 -11.51 -22.98 14.76
N PHE A 183 -11.56 -22.83 13.44
CA PHE A 183 -12.43 -23.65 12.60
C PHE A 183 -11.96 -25.13 12.65
N PRO A 184 -12.84 -26.09 12.33
CA PRO A 184 -12.43 -27.49 12.19
C PRO A 184 -11.29 -27.67 11.18
N ASP A 185 -11.29 -26.88 10.11
CA ASP A 185 -10.15 -26.78 9.18
C ASP A 185 -9.15 -25.71 9.65
N LYS A 186 -8.04 -26.18 10.22
CA LYS A 186 -6.94 -25.34 10.71
C LYS A 186 -6.30 -24.49 9.60
N VAL A 187 -6.23 -24.99 8.36
CA VAL A 187 -5.60 -24.24 7.26
C VAL A 187 -6.42 -22.99 6.94
N LYS A 188 -7.75 -23.14 6.88
CA LYS A 188 -8.67 -22.02 6.72
C LYS A 188 -8.55 -21.03 7.87
N GLY A 189 -8.51 -21.51 9.12
CA GLY A 189 -8.38 -20.65 10.29
C GLY A 189 -7.09 -19.81 10.29
N ILE A 190 -5.97 -20.43 9.90
CA ILE A 190 -4.69 -19.72 9.71
C ILE A 190 -4.81 -18.65 8.62
N ILE A 191 -5.36 -18.99 7.45
CA ILE A 191 -5.50 -18.04 6.34
C ILE A 191 -6.39 -16.86 6.74
N ASP A 192 -7.57 -17.11 7.29
CA ASP A 192 -8.51 -16.07 7.71
C ASP A 192 -7.97 -15.21 8.87
N THR A 193 -6.94 -15.68 9.57
CA THR A 193 -6.25 -14.92 10.63
C THR A 193 -5.09 -14.08 10.07
N ASN A 194 -4.36 -14.57 9.07
CA ASN A 194 -3.05 -14.01 8.68
C ASN A 194 -3.00 -13.43 7.25
N ALA A 195 -4.01 -13.67 6.42
CA ALA A 195 -4.00 -13.19 5.05
C ALA A 195 -4.13 -11.66 4.99
N MET A 196 -3.24 -11.03 4.22
CA MET A 196 -3.25 -9.60 3.96
C MET A 196 -3.76 -9.32 2.55
N ASN A 197 -4.57 -8.27 2.41
CA ASN A 197 -5.10 -7.83 1.12
C ASN A 197 -3.97 -7.46 0.15
N ILE A 198 -4.05 -8.03 -1.05
CA ILE A 198 -3.20 -7.73 -2.20
C ILE A 198 -3.91 -6.75 -3.14
N GLY A 199 -5.24 -6.87 -3.23
CA GLY A 199 -6.04 -6.19 -4.25
C GLY A 199 -6.12 -7.03 -5.52
N ARG A 200 -6.38 -6.40 -6.67
CA ARG A 200 -6.44 -7.11 -7.95
C ARG A 200 -5.05 -7.47 -8.46
N LEU A 201 -4.93 -8.67 -9.01
CA LEU A 201 -3.79 -9.08 -9.82
C LEU A 201 -4.07 -8.79 -11.32
N PRO A 202 -3.04 -8.71 -12.17
CA PRO A 202 -3.19 -8.56 -13.61
C PRO A 202 -4.13 -9.61 -14.24
N GLY A 203 -4.75 -9.24 -15.37
CA GLY A 203 -5.71 -10.08 -16.09
C GLY A 203 -7.15 -9.56 -16.04
N SER A 204 -8.07 -10.35 -16.59
CA SER A 204 -9.50 -10.00 -16.72
C SER A 204 -10.31 -10.24 -15.45
N PHE A 205 -9.74 -10.91 -14.45
CA PHE A 205 -10.42 -11.17 -13.19
C PHE A 205 -10.55 -9.89 -12.36
N GLU A 206 -11.78 -9.56 -11.96
CA GLU A 206 -12.13 -8.36 -11.22
C GLU A 206 -12.12 -8.54 -9.71
N GLY A 207 -11.88 -9.77 -9.23
CA GLY A 207 -11.77 -10.07 -7.82
C GLY A 207 -10.43 -9.67 -7.21
N CYS A 208 -10.49 -9.40 -5.90
CA CYS A 208 -9.33 -9.13 -5.07
C CYS A 208 -8.70 -10.43 -4.59
N PHE A 209 -7.40 -10.37 -4.33
CA PHE A 209 -6.61 -11.44 -3.75
C PHE A 209 -6.11 -11.03 -2.37
N ALA A 210 -5.78 -12.04 -1.57
CA ALA A 210 -5.06 -11.90 -0.33
C ALA A 210 -3.95 -12.95 -0.25
N GLY A 211 -2.91 -12.67 0.53
CA GLY A 211 -1.77 -13.57 0.69
C GLY A 211 -1.31 -13.69 2.13
N VAL A 212 -0.79 -14.86 2.48
CA VAL A 212 -0.16 -15.12 3.78
C VAL A 212 1.35 -15.10 3.60
N ALA A 213 2.06 -14.27 4.37
CA ALA A 213 3.52 -14.21 4.37
C ALA A 213 4.03 -14.47 5.79
N LEU A 214 5.06 -15.31 5.94
CA LEU A 214 5.42 -15.94 7.22
C LEU A 214 5.96 -14.92 8.24
N GLY A 215 6.83 -14.01 7.80
CA GLY A 215 7.38 -12.91 8.58
C GLY A 215 6.36 -11.81 8.83
N LEU A 216 5.60 -11.41 7.80
CA LEU A 216 4.52 -10.43 7.89
C LEU A 216 3.47 -10.82 8.95
N SER A 217 3.14 -12.12 9.01
CA SER A 217 2.17 -12.68 9.97
C SER A 217 2.63 -12.59 11.43
N ARG A 218 3.87 -12.16 11.69
CA ARG A 218 4.40 -11.90 13.05
C ARG A 218 4.32 -10.44 13.47
N ILE A 219 3.79 -9.55 12.63
CA ILE A 219 3.63 -8.12 12.94
C ILE A 219 2.28 -7.89 13.63
N ASN A 220 2.30 -7.28 14.81
CA ASN A 220 1.11 -7.01 15.60
C ASN A 220 0.30 -5.80 15.07
N HIS A 221 -0.94 -5.69 15.55
CA HIS A 221 -1.84 -4.59 15.21
C HIS A 221 -1.59 -3.30 16.01
N SER A 222 -1.73 -2.15 15.33
CA SER A 222 -2.04 -0.85 15.95
C SER A 222 -3.06 -0.06 15.12
N CYS A 223 -3.97 0.67 15.78
CA CYS A 223 -4.88 1.63 15.13
C CYS A 223 -4.16 2.93 14.71
N ALA A 224 -2.90 3.08 15.10
CA ALA A 224 -1.97 4.12 14.67
C ALA A 224 -0.60 3.45 14.38
N PRO A 225 -0.48 2.67 13.30
CA PRO A 225 0.72 1.90 13.02
C PRO A 225 1.93 2.81 12.75
N ASN A 226 3.13 2.25 12.94
CA ASN A 226 4.40 2.90 12.61
C ASN A 226 4.99 2.42 11.27
N THR A 227 4.29 1.53 10.56
CA THR A 227 4.66 1.06 9.23
C THR A 227 3.49 1.07 8.25
N ILE A 228 3.81 0.99 6.96
CA ILE A 228 2.86 0.78 5.87
C ILE A 228 3.16 -0.59 5.25
N CYS A 229 2.11 -1.36 4.98
CA CYS A 229 2.17 -2.58 4.17
C CYS A 229 1.70 -2.27 2.75
N THR A 230 2.55 -2.52 1.76
CA THR A 230 2.19 -2.40 0.33
C THR A 230 2.41 -3.73 -0.40
N TRP A 231 1.66 -3.93 -1.48
CA TRP A 231 1.87 -5.03 -2.41
C TRP A 231 2.67 -4.51 -3.62
N HIS A 232 3.68 -5.27 -4.04
CA HIS A 232 4.47 -4.99 -5.23
C HIS A 232 4.34 -6.14 -6.22
N THR A 233 3.47 -5.97 -7.22
CA THR A 233 3.16 -6.99 -8.23
C THR A 233 4.40 -7.49 -8.97
N PRO A 234 5.34 -6.64 -9.46
CA PRO A 234 6.49 -7.13 -10.24
C PRO A 234 7.37 -8.13 -9.49
N SER A 235 7.66 -7.90 -8.20
CA SER A 235 8.43 -8.87 -7.39
C SER A 235 7.56 -9.93 -6.70
N PHE A 236 6.24 -9.79 -6.79
CA PHE A 236 5.25 -10.62 -6.12
C PHE A 236 5.43 -10.63 -4.58
N THR A 237 5.67 -9.45 -3.98
CA THR A 237 5.98 -9.31 -2.55
C THR A 237 5.04 -8.37 -1.79
N PHE A 238 4.90 -8.64 -0.49
CA PHE A 238 4.57 -7.61 0.48
C PHE A 238 5.82 -6.83 0.88
N ASN A 239 5.69 -5.51 0.98
CA ASN A 239 6.71 -4.62 1.49
C ASN A 239 6.21 -3.94 2.77
N ILE A 240 7.06 -3.94 3.80
CA ILE A 240 6.84 -3.21 5.05
C ILE A 240 7.85 -2.09 5.12
N THR A 241 7.36 -0.86 5.17
CA THR A 241 8.18 0.35 5.20
C THR A 241 7.87 1.14 6.46
N ALA A 242 8.91 1.66 7.11
CA ALA A 242 8.74 2.58 8.23
C ALA A 242 7.98 3.83 7.77
N PHE A 243 6.88 4.15 8.46
CA PHE A 243 6.07 5.34 8.23
C PHE A 243 6.45 6.47 9.19
N LYS A 244 6.96 6.09 10.36
CA LYS A 244 7.42 6.98 11.42
C LYS A 244 8.80 6.53 11.86
N PRO A 245 9.58 7.37 12.56
CA PRO A 245 10.79 6.89 13.23
C PRO A 245 10.44 5.72 14.17
N ILE A 246 11.23 4.65 14.13
CA ILE A 246 11.11 3.49 15.02
C ILE A 246 12.47 3.26 15.67
N LYS A 247 12.54 3.27 17.00
CA LYS A 247 13.80 3.05 17.72
C LYS A 247 14.17 1.58 17.79
N ALA A 248 15.47 1.30 17.85
CA ALA A 248 15.95 -0.05 18.11
C ALA A 248 15.26 -0.64 19.36
N GLY A 249 14.72 -1.85 19.22
CA GLY A 249 14.00 -2.54 20.27
C GLY A 249 12.50 -2.22 20.36
N GLU A 250 11.97 -1.22 19.65
CA GLU A 250 10.52 -0.95 19.58
C GLU A 250 9.78 -1.97 18.69
N GLN A 251 8.51 -2.24 19.00
CA GLN A 251 7.67 -3.07 18.14
C GLN A 251 7.32 -2.36 16.83
N ILE A 252 7.29 -3.15 15.76
CA ILE A 252 6.78 -2.79 14.46
C ILE A 252 5.30 -3.20 14.41
N PHE A 253 4.45 -2.30 13.91
CA PHE A 253 3.00 -2.49 13.85
C PHE A 253 2.44 -2.16 12.46
N ILE A 254 1.46 -2.98 12.03
CA ILE A 254 0.57 -2.71 10.89
C ILE A 254 -0.87 -2.53 11.38
N SER A 255 -1.78 -2.11 10.49
CA SER A 255 -3.21 -2.16 10.76
C SER A 255 -3.81 -3.46 10.20
N TYR A 256 -4.64 -4.13 11.01
CA TYR A 256 -5.48 -5.27 10.58
C TYR A 256 -6.87 -4.79 10.13
N LEU A 257 -7.18 -3.52 10.38
CA LEU A 257 -8.42 -2.89 9.95
C LEU A 257 -8.27 -2.39 8.52
N THR A 258 -9.35 -2.48 7.75
CA THR A 258 -9.45 -1.85 6.44
C THR A 258 -9.29 -0.32 6.54
N GLN A 259 -9.05 0.33 5.40
CA GLN A 259 -8.94 1.79 5.32
C GLN A 259 -10.21 2.51 5.80
N ASN A 260 -11.38 1.88 5.67
CA ASN A 260 -12.64 2.44 6.18
C ASN A 260 -12.76 2.22 7.69
N GLU A 261 -12.46 1.01 8.17
CA GLU A 261 -12.63 0.64 9.58
C GLU A 261 -11.65 1.38 10.49
N ILE A 262 -10.41 1.61 10.04
CA ILE A 262 -9.44 2.38 10.83
C ILE A 262 -9.92 3.81 11.08
N LEU A 263 -10.79 4.37 10.23
CA LEU A 263 -11.37 5.69 10.39
C LEU A 263 -12.68 5.70 11.20
N LYS A 264 -13.16 4.55 11.68
CA LYS A 264 -14.34 4.48 12.57
C LYS A 264 -13.96 4.88 14.01
N PRO A 265 -14.93 5.23 14.88
CA PRO A 265 -14.68 5.54 16.30
C PRO A 265 -14.06 4.38 17.09
N ARG A 266 -13.42 4.66 18.23
CA ARG A 266 -12.68 3.68 19.05
C ARG A 266 -13.47 2.42 19.33
N ALA A 267 -14.73 2.57 19.74
CA ALA A 267 -15.59 1.43 20.07
C ALA A 267 -15.80 0.49 18.87
N ALA A 268 -16.02 1.05 17.67
CA ALA A 268 -16.21 0.27 16.44
C ALA A 268 -14.92 -0.44 16.01
N ARG A 269 -13.75 0.22 16.16
CA ARG A 269 -12.44 -0.39 15.88
C ARG A 269 -12.17 -1.58 16.81
N ILE A 270 -12.38 -1.40 18.12
CA ILE A 270 -12.23 -2.46 19.11
C ILE A 270 -13.18 -3.62 18.80
N LYS A 271 -14.45 -3.34 18.51
CA LYS A 271 -15.43 -4.36 18.16
C LYS A 271 -15.02 -5.15 16.90
N SER A 272 -14.59 -4.47 15.84
CA SER A 272 -14.13 -5.15 14.61
C SER A 272 -12.93 -6.08 14.89
N LEU A 273 -11.97 -5.64 15.72
CA LEU A 273 -10.82 -6.46 16.10
C LEU A 273 -11.20 -7.63 17.02
N GLN A 274 -12.16 -7.45 17.92
CA GLN A 274 -12.70 -8.55 18.73
C GLN A 274 -13.40 -9.58 17.85
N ASP A 275 -14.28 -9.14 16.96
CA ASP A 275 -15.06 -10.03 16.09
C ASP A 275 -14.17 -10.78 15.08
N LYS A 276 -13.14 -10.11 14.55
CA LYS A 276 -12.26 -10.68 13.52
C LYS A 276 -11.05 -11.41 14.08
N TYR A 277 -10.45 -10.93 15.17
CA TYR A 277 -9.14 -11.40 15.65
C TYR A 277 -9.16 -11.83 17.13
N ALA A 278 -10.33 -11.85 17.77
CA ALA A 278 -10.51 -12.33 19.14
C ALA A 278 -9.63 -11.64 20.19
N PHE A 279 -9.28 -10.35 20.00
CA PHE A 279 -8.53 -9.57 20.98
C PHE A 279 -9.10 -8.16 21.19
N ILE A 280 -8.81 -7.58 22.36
CA ILE A 280 -9.13 -6.19 22.68
C ILE A 280 -7.91 -5.32 22.42
N CYS A 281 -8.00 -4.37 21.49
CA CYS A 281 -6.88 -3.50 21.16
C CYS A 281 -6.55 -2.53 22.29
N LYS A 282 -5.28 -2.53 22.71
CA LYS A 282 -4.70 -1.63 23.72
C LYS A 282 -3.56 -0.77 23.16
N CYS A 283 -3.54 -0.55 21.84
CA CYS A 283 -2.52 0.29 21.19
C CYS A 283 -2.59 1.75 21.66
N SER A 284 -1.58 2.55 21.33
CA SER A 284 -1.50 3.97 21.70
C SER A 284 -2.76 4.78 21.37
N SER A 285 -3.44 4.50 20.26
CA SER A 285 -4.70 5.15 19.88
C SER A 285 -5.90 4.67 20.73
N CYS A 286 -6.00 3.38 21.05
CA CYS A 286 -7.12 2.83 21.81
C CYS A 286 -6.99 3.07 23.32
N SER A 287 -5.76 3.27 23.80
CA SER A 287 -5.44 3.54 25.21
C SER A 287 -5.49 5.03 25.57
N LEU A 288 -5.85 5.92 24.64
CA LEU A 288 -6.01 7.34 24.93
C LEU A 288 -7.05 7.60 26.03
N PRO A 289 -6.84 8.61 26.90
CA PRO A 289 -7.86 9.10 27.83
C PRO A 289 -9.16 9.49 27.12
N LYS A 290 -10.29 9.43 27.84
CA LYS A 290 -11.65 9.63 27.26
C LYS A 290 -11.77 10.91 26.42
N LYS A 291 -11.22 12.04 26.90
CA LYS A 291 -11.25 13.33 26.19
C LYS A 291 -10.47 13.27 24.87
N GLU A 292 -9.25 12.76 24.91
CA GLU A 292 -8.38 12.63 23.74
C GLU A 292 -8.91 11.61 22.73
N SER A 293 -9.49 10.50 23.22
CA SER A 293 -10.19 9.52 22.39
C SER A 293 -11.36 10.15 21.64
N LYS A 294 -12.17 11.00 22.29
CA LYS A 294 -13.28 11.71 21.63
C LYS A 294 -12.76 12.66 20.54
N SER A 295 -11.66 13.36 20.79
CA SER A 295 -11.02 14.21 19.77
C SER A 295 -10.42 13.41 18.61
N SER A 296 -9.83 12.24 18.87
CA SER A 296 -9.35 11.31 17.84
C SER A 296 -10.50 10.78 16.99
N ASP A 297 -11.61 10.38 17.61
CA ASP A 297 -12.80 9.92 16.90
C ASP A 297 -13.38 11.02 15.99
N GLY A 298 -13.37 12.28 16.42
CA GLY A 298 -13.77 13.41 15.59
C GLY A 298 -12.87 13.63 14.35
N ARG A 299 -11.55 13.50 14.52
CA ARG A 299 -10.58 13.59 13.40
C ARG A 299 -10.72 12.44 12.42
N ARG A 300 -10.95 11.22 12.92
CA ARG A 300 -11.20 10.04 12.08
C ARG A 300 -12.52 10.14 11.33
N ALA A 301 -13.57 10.68 11.96
CA ALA A 301 -14.84 10.98 11.30
C ALA A 301 -14.69 12.03 10.18
N PHE A 302 -13.88 13.07 10.40
CA PHE A 302 -13.53 14.03 9.35
C PHE A 302 -12.84 13.35 8.16
N LEU A 303 -11.81 12.53 8.41
CA LEU A 303 -11.11 11.78 7.36
C LEU A 303 -12.04 10.83 6.60
N LEU A 304 -12.95 10.16 7.29
CA LEU A 304 -13.93 9.27 6.67
C LEU A 304 -14.87 10.05 5.73
N ALA A 305 -15.41 11.19 6.19
CA ALA A 305 -16.28 12.03 5.37
C ALA A 305 -15.55 12.60 4.14
N VAL A 306 -14.26 12.94 4.29
CA VAL A 306 -13.40 13.35 3.18
C VAL A 306 -13.23 12.22 2.16
N GLN A 307 -12.96 11.00 2.63
CA GLN A 307 -12.81 9.82 1.77
C GLN A 307 -14.09 9.49 0.99
N GLU A 308 -15.25 9.56 1.64
CA GLU A 308 -16.55 9.30 1.00
C GLU A 308 -16.86 10.34 -0.09
N LYS A 309 -16.51 11.61 0.14
CA LYS A 309 -16.67 12.68 -0.87
C LYS A 309 -15.71 12.57 -2.04
N LEU A 310 -14.51 12.03 -1.82
CA LEU A 310 -13.50 11.89 -2.85
C LEU A 310 -14.00 11.02 -4.01
N GLY A 311 -14.77 9.97 -3.71
CA GLY A 311 -15.42 9.12 -4.72
C GLY A 311 -16.49 9.83 -5.56
N SER A 312 -16.75 11.13 -5.34
CA SER A 312 -17.80 11.92 -5.99
C SER A 312 -17.33 13.30 -6.47
N SER A 313 -16.05 13.66 -6.33
CA SER A 313 -15.59 15.06 -6.48
C SER A 313 -14.46 15.22 -7.51
N GLY A 314 -14.82 15.41 -8.78
CA GLY A 314 -13.87 15.61 -9.89
C GLY A 314 -13.30 17.03 -10.06
N ASN A 315 -13.88 18.08 -9.45
CA ASN A 315 -13.69 19.46 -9.93
C ASN A 315 -13.20 20.50 -8.90
N GLU A 316 -12.74 20.10 -7.70
CA GLU A 316 -12.39 21.07 -6.63
C GLU A 316 -11.27 22.05 -7.04
N LEU A 317 -10.21 21.55 -7.71
CA LEU A 317 -9.11 22.39 -8.17
C LEU A 317 -9.57 23.39 -9.24
N GLU A 318 -10.37 22.96 -10.21
CA GLU A 318 -10.87 23.83 -11.28
C GLU A 318 -11.84 24.89 -10.75
N ALA A 319 -12.74 24.49 -9.85
CA ALA A 319 -13.67 25.40 -9.20
C ALA A 319 -12.90 26.49 -8.44
N TRP A 320 -11.88 26.11 -7.67
CA TRP A 320 -11.00 27.08 -7.03
C TRP A 320 -10.32 27.97 -8.08
N ILE A 321 -9.63 27.44 -9.09
CA ILE A 321 -8.94 28.23 -10.14
C ILE A 321 -9.85 29.32 -10.74
N LYS A 322 -11.13 29.00 -11.00
CA LYS A 322 -12.12 29.93 -11.58
C LYS A 322 -12.63 30.96 -10.57
N ASP A 323 -12.77 30.58 -9.31
CA ASP A 323 -13.26 31.47 -8.25
C ASP A 323 -12.13 32.35 -7.68
N ARG A 324 -12.09 33.60 -8.15
CA ARG A 324 -11.13 34.63 -7.71
C ARG A 324 -11.49 35.28 -6.37
N THR A 325 -12.65 34.96 -5.79
CA THR A 325 -13.03 35.45 -4.46
C THR A 325 -12.34 34.68 -3.33
N LEU A 326 -11.91 33.45 -3.60
CA LEU A 326 -11.19 32.62 -2.65
C LEU A 326 -9.70 33.03 -2.55
N PRO A 327 -9.08 32.89 -1.36
CA PRO A 327 -7.64 33.09 -1.21
C PRO A 327 -6.81 32.13 -2.07
N ASP A 328 -5.62 32.56 -2.47
CA ASP A 328 -4.67 31.75 -3.24
C ASP A 328 -4.19 30.49 -2.50
N ASP A 329 -4.24 30.49 -1.16
CA ASP A 329 -3.88 29.32 -0.39
C ASP A 329 -5.07 28.46 0.02
N HIS A 330 -6.28 28.73 -0.48
CA HIS A 330 -7.51 28.03 -0.06
C HIS A 330 -7.41 26.50 -0.22
N VAL A 331 -7.13 26.03 -1.44
CA VAL A 331 -6.99 24.60 -1.73
C VAL A 331 -5.77 24.01 -1.03
N ILE A 332 -4.68 24.77 -0.92
CA ILE A 332 -3.45 24.33 -0.27
C ILE A 332 -3.70 24.07 1.24
N LYS A 333 -4.33 25.03 1.93
CA LYS A 333 -4.68 24.90 3.36
C LYS A 333 -5.63 23.75 3.61
N ARG A 334 -6.69 23.63 2.81
CA ARG A 334 -7.67 22.56 2.95
C ARG A 334 -7.06 21.18 2.72
N SER A 335 -6.22 21.03 1.69
CA SER A 335 -5.51 19.78 1.40
C SER A 335 -4.50 19.44 2.50
N SER A 336 -3.77 20.46 2.99
CA SER A 336 -2.80 20.30 4.09
C SER A 336 -3.49 19.86 5.38
N LEU A 337 -4.67 20.39 5.70
CA LEU A 337 -5.44 19.96 6.87
C LEU A 337 -5.77 18.46 6.85
N VAL A 338 -6.10 17.89 5.68
CA VAL A 338 -6.36 16.44 5.56
C VAL A 338 -5.09 15.64 5.84
N MET A 339 -3.97 16.03 5.23
CA MET A 339 -2.68 15.38 5.44
C MET A 339 -2.23 15.48 6.90
N GLU A 340 -2.27 16.67 7.49
CA GLU A 340 -1.95 16.91 8.89
C GLU A 340 -2.82 16.09 9.86
N THR A 341 -4.10 15.92 9.52
CA THR A 341 -5.03 15.09 10.30
C THR A 341 -4.63 13.62 10.22
N MET A 342 -4.20 13.11 9.06
CA MET A 342 -3.67 11.76 8.92
C MET A 342 -2.40 11.55 9.77
N GLU A 343 -1.42 12.47 9.76
CA GLU A 343 -0.21 12.31 10.58
C GLU A 343 -0.55 12.32 12.07
N ARG A 344 -1.41 13.25 12.49
CA ARG A 344 -1.83 13.38 13.90
C ARG A 344 -2.53 12.11 14.39
N GLU A 345 -3.34 11.47 13.55
CA GLU A 345 -3.98 10.20 13.89
C GLU A 345 -3.06 8.99 13.73
N GLY A 346 -1.91 9.16 13.08
CA GLY A 346 -1.01 8.07 12.74
C GLY A 346 -1.64 7.06 11.79
N VAL A 347 -2.50 7.52 10.88
CA VAL A 347 -3.09 6.68 9.84
C VAL A 347 -2.52 7.07 8.48
N PHE A 348 -2.36 6.08 7.61
CA PHE A 348 -1.95 6.32 6.24
C PHE A 348 -2.99 5.75 5.29
N ASN A 349 -3.69 6.64 4.59
CA ASN A 349 -4.58 6.29 3.49
C ASN A 349 -3.92 6.74 2.19
N TYR A 350 -3.44 5.79 1.40
CA TYR A 350 -2.73 6.09 0.16
C TYR A 350 -3.56 6.89 -0.85
N GLY A 351 -4.87 6.63 -0.93
CA GLY A 351 -5.77 7.34 -1.85
C GLY A 351 -5.89 8.82 -1.49
N LEU A 352 -6.17 9.10 -0.21
CA LEU A 352 -6.20 10.47 0.31
C LEU A 352 -4.84 11.16 0.17
N TRP A 353 -3.77 10.48 0.57
CA TRP A 353 -2.40 11.00 0.49
C TRP A 353 -2.06 11.42 -0.93
N ARG A 354 -2.24 10.52 -1.90
CA ARG A 354 -1.96 10.81 -3.32
C ARG A 354 -2.80 11.97 -3.84
N TYR A 355 -4.11 11.96 -3.58
CA TYR A 355 -5.01 12.99 -4.09
C TYR A 355 -4.65 14.38 -3.55
N TYR A 356 -4.50 14.52 -2.23
CA TYR A 356 -4.26 15.82 -1.63
C TYR A 356 -2.83 16.34 -1.87
N HIS A 357 -1.82 15.46 -1.98
CA HIS A 357 -0.50 15.89 -2.46
C HIS A 357 -0.56 16.39 -3.90
N ALA A 358 -1.29 15.69 -4.78
CA ALA A 358 -1.49 16.14 -6.16
C ALA A 358 -2.20 17.49 -6.22
N MET A 359 -3.25 17.70 -5.42
CA MET A 359 -3.95 19.00 -5.34
C MET A 359 -3.01 20.14 -4.94
N VAL A 360 -2.20 19.95 -3.90
CA VAL A 360 -1.24 20.97 -3.44
C VAL A 360 -0.21 21.28 -4.54
N CYS A 361 0.35 20.25 -5.17
CA CYS A 361 1.32 20.43 -6.25
C CYS A 361 0.72 21.19 -7.44
N LYS A 362 -0.50 20.82 -7.87
CA LYS A 362 -1.19 21.49 -8.98
C LYS A 362 -1.58 22.92 -8.64
N ALA A 363 -1.97 23.20 -7.40
CA ALA A 363 -2.23 24.56 -6.94
C ALA A 363 -0.97 25.44 -7.00
N HIS A 364 0.20 24.89 -6.62
CA HIS A 364 1.47 25.59 -6.79
C HIS A 364 1.83 25.84 -8.25
N CYS A 365 1.56 24.90 -9.17
CA CYS A 365 1.69 25.16 -10.60
C CYS A 365 0.77 26.31 -11.05
N ALA A 366 -0.51 26.30 -10.64
CA ALA A 366 -1.48 27.33 -10.99
C ALA A 366 -1.07 28.74 -10.55
N LEU A 367 -0.36 28.84 -9.43
CA LEU A 367 0.18 30.08 -8.87
C LEU A 367 1.61 30.41 -9.36
N LYS A 368 2.17 29.66 -10.32
CA LYS A 368 3.56 29.78 -10.80
C LYS A 368 4.62 29.68 -9.69
N ASN A 369 4.35 28.92 -8.64
CA ASN A 369 5.31 28.65 -7.57
C ASN A 369 6.17 27.42 -7.93
N GLU A 370 7.25 27.65 -8.68
CA GLU A 370 8.09 26.59 -9.25
C GLU A 370 8.69 25.67 -8.17
N LEU A 371 9.26 26.26 -7.12
CA LEU A 371 9.93 25.53 -6.06
C LEU A 371 8.99 24.54 -5.39
N GLN A 372 7.78 24.99 -5.00
CA GLN A 372 6.83 24.14 -4.29
C GLN A 372 6.12 23.15 -5.21
N ALA A 373 5.95 23.47 -6.49
CA ALA A 373 5.52 22.51 -7.49
C ALA A 373 6.54 21.38 -7.65
N ARG A 374 7.84 21.69 -7.75
CA ARG A 374 8.90 20.71 -7.89
C ARG A 374 9.01 19.80 -6.65
N GLU A 375 9.11 20.38 -5.46
CA GLU A 375 9.15 19.62 -4.20
C GLU A 375 7.91 18.75 -3.99
N GLY A 376 6.74 19.26 -4.39
CA GLY A 376 5.48 18.51 -4.35
C GLY A 376 5.50 17.30 -5.27
N ALA A 377 5.94 17.50 -6.51
CA ALA A 377 6.04 16.43 -7.52
C ALA A 377 7.05 15.36 -7.11
N GLU A 378 8.21 15.71 -6.57
CA GLU A 378 9.23 14.76 -6.11
C GLU A 378 8.67 13.80 -5.05
N LYS A 379 7.93 14.34 -4.08
CA LYS A 379 7.27 13.53 -3.05
C LYS A 379 6.28 12.54 -3.65
N ILE A 380 5.51 12.97 -4.65
CA ILE A 380 4.53 12.12 -5.32
C ILE A 380 5.24 11.02 -6.13
N VAL A 381 6.33 11.33 -6.85
CA VAL A 381 7.14 10.33 -7.58
C VAL A 381 7.61 9.23 -6.64
N VAL A 382 8.24 9.60 -5.52
CA VAL A 382 8.73 8.64 -4.52
C VAL A 382 7.59 7.76 -3.99
N GLY A 383 6.46 8.37 -3.62
CA GLY A 383 5.30 7.63 -3.12
C GLY A 383 4.64 6.71 -4.16
N MET A 384 4.59 7.13 -5.42
CA MET A 384 4.03 6.34 -6.53
C MET A 384 4.93 5.15 -6.85
N LEU A 385 6.23 5.36 -7.00
CA LEU A 385 7.19 4.30 -7.32
C LEU A 385 7.36 3.28 -6.18
N ALA A 386 7.06 3.66 -4.94
CA ALA A 386 7.02 2.73 -3.81
C ALA A 386 5.87 1.71 -3.89
N LYS A 387 4.83 1.98 -4.70
CA LYS A 387 3.62 1.14 -4.80
C LYS A 387 3.31 0.66 -6.23
N HIS A 388 3.79 1.38 -7.23
CA HIS A 388 3.48 1.18 -8.62
C HIS A 388 4.76 1.15 -9.43
N THR A 389 4.71 0.52 -10.61
CA THR A 389 5.82 0.50 -11.57
C THR A 389 6.02 1.83 -12.29
N THR A 390 5.06 2.75 -12.20
CA THR A 390 5.11 4.05 -12.86
C THR A 390 4.83 5.16 -11.87
N ASP A 391 5.41 6.33 -12.13
CA ASP A 391 5.21 7.54 -11.36
C ASP A 391 4.01 8.37 -11.88
N GLY A 392 3.23 7.83 -12.82
CA GLY A 392 2.11 8.54 -13.45
C GLY A 392 2.50 9.80 -14.23
N GLY A 393 3.77 9.99 -14.58
CA GLY A 393 4.28 11.17 -15.28
C GLY A 393 4.73 12.30 -14.36
N TRP A 394 4.72 12.14 -13.03
CA TRP A 394 5.11 13.18 -12.10
C TRP A 394 6.59 13.59 -12.21
N SER A 395 7.51 12.73 -12.66
CA SER A 395 8.92 13.11 -12.89
C SER A 395 9.06 14.17 -13.98
N LYS A 396 8.10 14.27 -14.91
CA LYS A 396 8.07 15.36 -15.90
C LYS A 396 7.74 16.70 -15.23
N VAL A 397 6.81 16.69 -14.27
CA VAL A 397 6.49 17.88 -13.46
C VAL A 397 7.68 18.26 -12.59
N VAL A 398 8.43 17.30 -12.04
CA VAL A 398 9.69 17.59 -11.32
C VAL A 398 10.68 18.33 -12.22
N ALA A 399 10.90 17.82 -13.43
CA ALA A 399 11.88 18.40 -14.35
C ALA A 399 11.47 19.79 -14.85
N ARG A 400 10.19 19.97 -15.21
CA ARG A 400 9.69 21.16 -15.91
C ARG A 400 8.26 21.53 -15.44
N PRO A 401 8.08 22.04 -14.21
CA PRO A 401 6.76 22.42 -13.68
C PRO A 401 6.00 23.42 -14.57
N GLN A 402 6.73 24.34 -15.20
CA GLN A 402 6.23 25.41 -16.04
C GLN A 402 5.59 24.96 -17.35
N GLU A 403 5.91 23.76 -17.80
CA GLU A 403 5.31 23.17 -19.00
C GLU A 403 4.02 22.39 -18.67
N SER A 404 3.66 22.24 -17.39
CA SER A 404 2.44 21.54 -16.99
C SER A 404 1.18 22.29 -17.44
N ASN A 405 0.12 21.54 -17.75
CA ASN A 405 -1.18 22.11 -18.15
C ASN A 405 -1.87 22.94 -17.05
N TRP A 406 -1.33 22.95 -15.82
CA TRP A 406 -1.83 23.76 -14.72
C TRP A 406 -1.08 25.08 -14.55
N TRP A 407 0.05 25.28 -15.24
CA TRP A 407 0.93 26.40 -14.97
C TRP A 407 0.26 27.74 -15.25
N GLY A 408 0.23 28.62 -14.24
CA GLY A 408 -0.29 29.97 -14.39
C GLY A 408 -1.79 30.11 -14.60
N LEU A 409 -2.58 29.04 -14.40
CA LEU A 409 -4.04 29.12 -14.53
C LEU A 409 -4.71 30.04 -13.48
N ARG A 410 -4.02 30.34 -12.37
CA ARG A 410 -4.47 31.27 -11.33
C ARG A 410 -3.50 32.45 -11.11
N ALA A 411 -2.39 32.51 -11.83
CA ALA A 411 -1.40 33.56 -11.66
C ALA A 411 -1.91 34.96 -12.06
#